data_AF-A0A6L5XZ06-F1
#
_entry.id   AF-A0A6L5XZ06-F1
#
_cell.length_a   1.000
_cell.length_b   1.000
_cell.length_c   1.000
_cell.angle_alpha   90.00
_cell.angle_beta   90.00
_cell.angle_gamma   90.00
#
_symmetry.space_group_name_H-M   'P 1'
#
loop_
_entity.id
_entity.type
_entity.pdbx_description
1 polymer ?
#
loop_
_entity_poly.entity_id
_entity_poly.type
_entity_poly.pdbx_seq_one_letter_code
_entity_poly.pdbx_strand_id
1 'polypeptide(L)' 'MAVGNDKTRILVNIPIELKKQLEDKAKQENRSLSNYIVTVLIKELEKDQ' A
#
# COMPACT_ATOMS: atom_id res chain seq x y z
N MET A 1 18.26 -0.30 0.88
CA MET A 1 18.09 -1.12 -0.34
C MET A 1 17.68 -0.19 -1.47
N ALA A 2 18.51 -0.12 -2.51
CA ALA A 2 18.21 0.65 -3.71
C ALA A 2 16.85 0.17 -4.24
N VAL A 3 15.94 1.10 -4.50
CA VAL A 3 14.72 0.79 -5.25
C VAL A 3 15.21 0.22 -6.59
N GLY A 4 14.86 -1.03 -6.89
CA GLY A 4 15.20 -1.63 -8.18
C GLY A 4 14.70 -0.72 -9.30
N ASN A 5 15.40 -0.75 -10.44
CA ASN A 5 15.18 0.14 -11.60
C ASN A 5 13.74 0.18 -12.17
N ASP A 6 12.83 -0.60 -11.59
CA ASP A 6 11.45 -0.82 -12.01
C ASP A 6 10.42 -0.20 -11.05
N LYS A 7 10.86 0.42 -9.94
CA LYS A 7 9.96 0.96 -8.91
C LYS A 7 10.18 2.45 -8.70
N THR A 8 9.13 3.23 -8.89
CA THR A 8 9.09 4.66 -8.56
C THR A 8 8.46 4.90 -7.18
N ARG A 9 8.80 6.03 -6.56
CA ARG A 9 8.24 6.45 -5.26
C ARG A 9 7.13 7.46 -5.49
N ILE A 10 6.01 7.25 -4.81
CA ILE A 10 4.92 8.22 -4.73
C ILE A 10 4.84 8.76 -3.30
N LEU A 11 4.72 10.08 -3.16
CA LEU A 11 4.39 10.75 -1.90
C LEU A 11 2.90 11.06 -1.94
N VAL A 12 2.15 10.51 -0.98
CA VAL A 12 0.71 10.69 -0.88
C VAL A 12 0.35 11.20 0.50
N ASN A 13 -0.54 12.19 0.54
CA ASN A 13 -1.13 12.67 1.78
C ASN A 13 -2.45 11.94 2.00
N ILE A 14 -2.61 11.33 3.16
CA ILE A 14 -3.83 10.64 3.57
C ILE A 14 -4.26 11.12 4.96
N PRO A 15 -5.55 11.05 5.29
CA PRO A 15 -6.03 11.34 6.63
C PRO A 15 -5.30 10.47 7.68
N ILE A 16 -5.01 11.06 8.84
CA ILE A 16 -4.30 10.37 9.94
C ILE A 16 -5.06 9.11 10.39
N GLU A 17 -6.39 9.21 10.45
CA GLU A 17 -7.24 8.08 10.85
C GLU A 17 -7.20 6.95 9.82
N LEU A 18 -7.24 7.28 8.53
CA LEU A 18 -7.12 6.30 7.46
C LEU A 18 -5.78 5.56 7.53
N LYS A 19 -4.68 6.30 7.77
CA LYS A 19 -3.36 5.69 7.93
C LYS A 19 -3.36 4.64 9.05
N LYS A 20 -3.92 4.97 10.22
CA LYS A 20 -4.00 4.04 11.36
C LYS A 20 -4.77 2.77 10.99
N GLN A 21 -5.94 2.91 10.39
CA GLN A 21 -6.75 1.76 9.98
C GLN A 21 -6.03 0.85 8.98
N LEU A 22 -5.31 1.45 8.02
CA LEU A 22 -4.52 0.70 7.04
C LEU A 22 -3.31 0.01 7.69
N GLU A 23 -2.66 0.64 8.67
CA GLU A 23 -1.56 0.02 9.43
C GLU A 23 -2.03 -1.18 10.25
N ASP A 24 -3.18 -1.08 10.91
CA ASP A 24 -3.76 -2.20 11.65
C ASP A 24 -4.10 -3.38 10.73
N LYS A 25 -4.75 -3.12 9.59
CA LYS A 25 -5.02 -4.16 8.59
C LYS A 25 -3.74 -4.79 8.03
N ALA A 26 -2.73 -3.98 7.74
CA ALA A 26 -1.44 -4.48 7.24
C ALA A 26 -0.75 -5.38 8.27
N LYS A 27 -0.80 -5.02 9.57
CA LYS A 27 -0.28 -5.85 10.67
C LYS A 27 -1.00 -7.18 10.80
N GLN A 28 -2.33 -7.18 10.67
CA GLN A 28 -3.12 -8.43 10.68
C GLN A 28 -2.68 -9.39 9.56
N GLU A 29 -2.29 -8.86 8.41
CA GLU A 29 -1.76 -9.65 7.29
C GLU A 29 -0.23 -9.89 7.34
N ASN A 30 0.46 -9.54 8.45
CA ASN A 30 1.92 -9.62 8.60
C ASN A 30 2.69 -8.92 7.46
N ARG A 31 2.20 -7.77 6.99
CA ARG A 31 2.76 -7.00 5.87
C ARG A 31 3.01 -5.55 6.27
N SER A 32 3.93 -4.89 5.55
CA SER A 32 4.13 -3.45 5.69
C SER A 32 2.99 -2.68 5.04
N LEU A 33 2.69 -1.48 5.58
CA LEU A 33 1.66 -0.59 5.04
C LEU A 33 1.85 -0.33 3.54
N SER A 34 3.07 -0.05 3.10
CA SER A 34 3.37 0.20 1.68
C SER A 34 3.02 -0.99 0.79
N ASN A 35 3.34 -2.21 1.22
CA ASN A 35 3.07 -3.41 0.43
C ASN A 35 1.57 -3.75 0.44
N TYR A 36 0.90 -3.50 1.56
CA TYR A 36 -0.55 -3.63 1.68
C TYR A 36 -1.27 -2.70 0.70
N ILE A 37 -0.90 -1.41 0.67
CA ILE A 37 -1.47 -0.43 -0.26
C ILE A 37 -1.28 -0.88 -1.71
N VAL A 38 -0.07 -1.29 -2.09
CA VAL A 38 0.19 -1.80 -3.46
C VAL A 38 -0.71 -3.00 -3.78
N THR A 39 -0.87 -3.93 -2.85
CA THR A 39 -1.75 -5.10 -3.05
C THR A 39 -3.21 -4.68 -3.27
N VAL A 40 -3.72 -3.71 -2.48
CA VAL A 40 -5.08 -3.20 -2.64
C VAL A 40 -5.25 -2.52 -4.00
N LEU A 41 -4.27 -1.71 -4.43
CA LEU A 41 -4.30 -1.04 -5.73
C LEU A 41 -4.29 -2.04 -6.89
N ILE A 42 -3.46 -3.09 -6.82
CA ILE A 42 -3.44 -4.15 -7.84
C ILE A 42 -4.80 -4.85 -7.91
N LYS A 43 -5.34 -5.26 -6.75
CA LYS A 43 -6.66 -5.92 -6.68
C LYS A 43 -7.79 -5.04 -7.23
N GLU A 44 -7.70 -3.73 -7.04
CA GLU A 44 -8.71 -2.80 -7.58
C GLU A 44 -8.61 -2.71 -9.10
N LEU A 45 -7.41 -2.68 -9.67
CA LEU A 45 -7.20 -2.71 -11.12
C LEU A 45 -7.65 -4.04 -11.74
N GLU A 46 -7.48 -5.16 -11.03
CA GLU A 46 -7.93 -6.48 -11.48
C GLU A 46 -9.47 -6.64 -11.46
N LYS A 47 -10.19 -5.88 -10.62
CA LYS A 47 -11.67 -5.93 -10.55
C LYS A 47 -12.35 -5.19 -11.69
N ASP A 48 -11.66 -4.23 -12.29
CA ASP A 48 -12.17 -3.41 -13.39
C ASP A 48 -11.94 -4.07 -14.77
N GLN A 49 -11.31 -5.26 -14.79
CA GLN A 49 -11.11 -6.09 -15.99
C GLN A 49 -12.07 -7.29 -16.02
#